data_AF-A0A6G0RXZ0-F1
#
_entry.id   AF-A0A6G0RXZ0-F1
#
_cell.length_a   1.000
_cell.length_b   1.000
_cell.length_c   1.000
_cell.angle_alpha   90.00
_cell.angle_beta   90.00
_cell.angle_gamma   90.00
#
_symmetry.space_group_name_H-M   'P 1'
#
loop_
_entity.id
_entity.type
_entity.pdbx_description
1 polymer ?
#
loop_
_entity_poly.entity_id
_entity_poly.type
_entity_poly.pdbx_seq_one_letter_code
_entity_poly.pdbx_strand_id
1 'polypeptide(L)'
;MLTRFALRPAGRPALRSCFCRGLAAASGLDDGAATPAKLVKRKVAIVSGYMGTGYHGLQMNDNVETIEDEIRRAIFKAGAMRESNFEDLGKIDWARSSRTDKGVHASCIVFSGKLLIDEENKVDPASGRVKGLKEALNASLPDNIRVFSCTRVNKRFSARKNCVLREYEYFMPLSFLKDSIIGSDGADLDTDEAVAEFCRALRRYEGVHDFHNFTRSRSYFYKMQAKRNQWKMEHQRNAAEAQATADDDVVEAEDADDGDADDEEEPTTIDDYSEESSQFEDEEGLTRKLLTRHRRSIYSCSGSLIPDFCGEPHLRVHIVGQAFLLNQIRCMVGGALAVATKGMSRVAFDAALLTNRIVRVPIAPAEGLVLLSSSFGGKLHTVSLYPDSNTTLAKERKDLVHRILLNRHEDEEMEKFREEVIYEEVGSSWNMEEKMDRWRAYLERCYEANQLLDEDELSIALYELDQVELARKNKNQSYVEQNRIELAEKGRQGALLPKQFATKLCVRYSVAPGIFTSDLRRAVARHLKSGKIPLTADEDEIMAYIDNYGPEALAHEGRKLRLSIRN
;
A
#
# COMPACT_ATOMS: atom_id res chain seq x y z
N MET A 1 8.11 -0.73 45.56
CA MET A 1 7.61 -1.89 46.32
C MET A 1 6.25 -2.27 45.75
N LEU A 2 6.10 -3.54 45.32
CA LEU A 2 4.90 -4.42 45.40
C LEU A 2 3.53 -3.73 45.17
N THR A 3 2.64 -4.07 44.25
CA THR A 3 2.21 -5.37 43.69
C THR A 3 0.98 -5.03 42.82
N ARG A 4 0.83 -5.59 41.62
CA ARG A 4 -0.49 -5.96 41.06
C ARG A 4 -0.30 -7.00 39.96
N PHE A 5 -0.27 -8.26 40.42
CA PHE A 5 -0.50 -9.46 39.64
C PHE A 5 -2.00 -9.81 39.67
N ALA A 6 -2.41 -10.63 38.70
CA ALA A 6 -3.74 -11.23 38.47
C ALA A 6 -4.61 -10.40 37.49
N LEU A 7 -5.06 -10.90 36.34
CA LEU A 7 -5.33 -12.28 35.90
C LEU A 7 -4.90 -12.45 34.42
N ARG A 8 -4.14 -13.52 34.11
CA ARG A 8 -3.90 -13.98 32.73
C ARG A 8 -4.78 -15.20 32.46
N PRO A 9 -5.40 -15.35 31.29
CA PRO A 9 -6.00 -16.63 30.90
C PRO A 9 -4.91 -17.70 30.76
N ALA A 10 -5.24 -18.93 31.12
CA ALA A 10 -4.31 -20.05 31.23
C ALA A 10 -3.56 -20.30 29.91
N GLY A 11 -2.26 -19.99 29.91
CA GLY A 11 -1.38 -20.26 28.78
C GLY A 11 -1.17 -21.76 28.58
N ARG A 12 -1.25 -22.20 27.32
CA ARG A 12 -0.73 -23.52 26.91
C ARG A 12 0.75 -23.64 27.28
N PRO A 13 1.24 -24.82 27.69
CA PRO A 13 2.66 -25.00 28.01
C PRO A 13 3.49 -24.72 26.76
N ALA A 14 4.35 -23.71 26.84
CA ALA A 14 5.27 -23.37 25.76
C ALA A 14 6.21 -24.55 25.48
N LEU A 15 5.96 -25.25 24.37
CA LEU A 15 7.02 -26.01 23.70
C LEU A 15 8.11 -24.98 23.35
N ARG A 16 9.21 -24.99 24.11
CA ARG A 16 10.39 -24.16 23.85
C ARG A 16 10.99 -24.56 22.50
N SER A 17 10.46 -24.03 21.41
CA SER A 17 11.05 -24.12 20.08
C SER A 17 12.37 -23.38 20.12
N CYS A 18 13.45 -24.13 19.96
CA CYS A 18 14.79 -23.63 20.17
C CYS A 18 15.52 -23.57 18.85
N PHE A 19 15.10 -22.59 18.02
CA PHE A 19 15.69 -22.30 16.71
C PHE A 19 17.21 -22.06 16.78
N CYS A 20 17.71 -21.54 17.91
CA CYS A 20 19.12 -21.24 18.14
C CYS A 20 19.76 -21.94 19.37
N ARG A 21 19.28 -23.11 19.82
CA ARG A 21 19.92 -23.84 20.95
C ARG A 21 21.28 -24.42 20.55
N GLY A 22 22.28 -23.56 20.56
CA GLY A 22 23.71 -23.89 20.65
C GLY A 22 24.46 -22.92 21.56
N LEU A 23 23.75 -22.07 22.31
CA LEU A 23 24.33 -20.99 23.11
C LEU A 23 23.76 -21.05 24.53
N ALA A 24 24.65 -21.21 25.50
CA ALA A 24 24.46 -21.28 26.95
C ALA A 24 24.09 -22.64 27.59
N ALA A 25 25.02 -23.60 27.52
CA ALA A 25 25.30 -24.54 28.61
C ALA A 25 26.68 -25.19 28.40
N ALA A 26 27.76 -24.46 28.68
CA ALA A 26 29.09 -25.04 28.83
C ALA A 26 29.46 -25.02 30.31
N SER A 27 28.89 -25.95 31.06
CA SER A 27 29.44 -26.41 32.33
C SER A 27 28.99 -27.86 32.55
N GLY A 28 29.82 -28.79 32.11
CA GLY A 28 29.72 -30.20 32.50
C GLY A 28 29.30 -31.17 31.39
N LEU A 29 30.30 -31.94 30.95
CA LEU A 29 30.25 -33.32 30.43
C LEU A 29 29.70 -33.58 29.02
N ASP A 30 30.67 -34.01 28.21
CA ASP A 30 30.70 -34.83 27.01
C ASP A 30 29.40 -35.56 26.60
N ASP A 31 28.90 -35.21 25.40
CA ASP A 31 28.27 -36.14 24.46
C ASP A 31 28.17 -35.46 23.07
N GLY A 32 29.01 -35.89 22.12
CA GLY A 32 28.80 -35.79 20.66
C GLY A 32 28.30 -34.46 20.06
N ALA A 33 28.74 -33.31 20.56
CA ALA A 33 28.16 -32.01 20.20
C ALA A 33 28.46 -31.59 18.74
N ALA A 34 27.39 -31.47 17.94
CA ALA A 34 27.40 -30.79 16.66
C ALA A 34 28.08 -29.41 16.78
N THR A 35 28.93 -29.07 15.81
CA THR A 35 29.61 -27.78 15.70
C THR A 35 28.61 -26.64 15.93
N PRO A 36 28.90 -25.65 16.80
CA PRO A 36 27.97 -24.57 17.08
C PRO A 36 27.59 -23.85 15.78
N ALA A 37 26.29 -23.79 15.49
CA ALA A 37 25.75 -23.19 14.27
C ALA A 37 26.26 -21.75 14.12
N LYS A 38 27.00 -21.48 13.05
CA LYS A 38 27.55 -20.15 12.77
C LYS A 38 26.43 -19.22 12.28
N LEU A 39 25.84 -18.46 13.21
CA LEU A 39 24.82 -17.46 12.87
C LEU A 39 25.46 -16.26 12.17
N VAL A 40 24.87 -15.87 11.04
CA VAL A 40 25.31 -14.72 10.24
C VAL A 40 24.13 -13.79 9.95
N LYS A 41 24.43 -12.49 9.85
CA LYS A 41 23.41 -11.48 9.55
C LYS A 41 23.03 -11.55 8.07
N ARG A 42 21.77 -11.85 7.75
CA ARG A 42 21.25 -11.93 6.38
C ARG A 42 19.90 -11.27 6.25
N LYS A 43 19.64 -10.68 5.08
CA LYS A 43 18.35 -10.05 4.78
C LYS A 43 17.29 -11.13 4.61
N VAL A 44 16.25 -11.07 5.42
CA VAL A 44 15.13 -12.01 5.44
C VAL A 44 13.85 -11.21 5.22
N ALA A 45 12.99 -11.70 4.33
CA ALA A 45 11.61 -11.28 4.20
C ALA A 45 10.72 -12.21 5.04
N ILE A 46 9.81 -11.64 5.82
CA ILE A 46 8.86 -12.36 6.66
C ILE A 46 7.46 -12.02 6.15
N VAL A 47 6.71 -13.03 5.71
CA VAL A 47 5.30 -12.86 5.31
C VAL A 47 4.43 -13.18 6.51
N SER A 48 3.53 -12.27 6.84
CA SER A 48 2.70 -12.36 8.04
C SER A 48 1.28 -11.88 7.78
N GLY A 49 0.35 -12.29 8.64
CA GLY A 49 -1.00 -11.78 8.73
C GLY A 49 -1.36 -11.52 10.19
N TYR A 50 -2.32 -10.62 10.43
CA TYR A 50 -2.79 -10.27 11.76
C TYR A 50 -4.22 -9.74 11.76
N MET A 51 -4.90 -9.96 12.88
CA MET A 51 -6.11 -9.25 13.26
C MET A 51 -5.72 -7.94 13.95
N GLY A 52 -6.19 -6.79 13.45
CA GLY A 52 -5.82 -5.47 13.96
C GLY A 52 -6.52 -5.05 15.26
N THR A 53 -7.61 -5.74 15.63
CA THR A 53 -8.37 -5.45 16.86
C THR A 53 -7.46 -5.51 18.09
N GLY A 54 -7.55 -4.48 18.93
CA GLY A 54 -6.74 -4.35 20.14
C GLY A 54 -5.35 -3.72 19.93
N TYR A 55 -4.92 -3.49 18.68
CA TYR A 55 -3.63 -2.87 18.38
C TYR A 55 -3.78 -1.42 17.91
N HIS A 56 -2.81 -0.58 18.28
CA HIS A 56 -2.71 0.82 17.87
C HIS A 56 -2.03 1.00 16.49
N GLY A 57 -2.29 0.05 15.59
CA GLY A 57 -1.72 -0.02 14.26
C GLY A 57 -0.49 -0.90 14.18
N LEU A 58 0.14 -0.88 13.00
CA LEU A 58 1.29 -1.73 12.72
C LEU A 58 2.57 -1.21 13.39
N GLN A 59 2.85 0.08 13.23
CA GLN A 59 4.13 0.69 13.55
C GLN A 59 4.31 0.84 15.05
N MET A 60 5.52 0.56 15.55
CA MET A 60 5.89 0.77 16.95
C MET A 60 5.74 2.22 17.39
N ASN A 61 4.94 2.43 18.43
CA ASN A 61 4.74 3.70 19.12
C ASN A 61 4.91 3.49 20.63
N ASP A 62 5.24 4.55 21.37
CA ASP A 62 5.48 4.47 22.81
C ASP A 62 4.20 4.15 23.60
N ASN A 63 4.34 3.27 24.60
CA ASN A 63 3.29 2.92 25.57
C ASN A 63 2.00 2.29 25.00
N VAL A 64 2.02 1.81 23.75
CA VAL A 64 0.87 1.15 23.13
C VAL A 64 1.26 -0.18 22.49
N GLU A 65 0.31 -1.12 22.45
CA GLU A 65 0.51 -2.41 21.79
C GLU A 65 0.42 -2.25 20.26
N THR A 66 1.43 -2.75 19.55
CA THR A 66 1.53 -2.64 18.09
C THR A 66 2.01 -3.97 17.50
N ILE A 67 1.61 -4.25 16.26
CA ILE A 67 1.92 -5.52 15.59
C ILE A 67 3.43 -5.71 15.42
N GLU A 68 4.14 -4.65 15.02
CA GLU A 68 5.59 -4.73 14.80
C GLU A 68 6.36 -5.00 16.10
N ASP A 69 5.87 -4.51 17.23
CA ASP A 69 6.47 -4.76 18.52
C ASP A 69 6.34 -6.24 18.94
N GLU A 70 5.18 -6.87 18.66
CA GLU A 70 4.99 -8.32 18.82
C GLU A 70 5.93 -9.14 17.93
N ILE A 71 6.05 -8.78 16.65
CA ILE A 71 6.97 -9.42 15.70
C ILE A 71 8.42 -9.24 16.16
N ARG A 72 8.81 -8.05 16.59
CA ARG A 72 10.14 -7.73 17.11
C ARG A 72 10.48 -8.59 18.33
N ARG A 73 9.57 -8.68 19.30
CA ARG A 73 9.70 -9.57 20.47
C ARG A 73 9.83 -11.03 20.08
N ALA A 74 9.05 -11.51 19.12
CA ALA A 74 9.11 -12.89 18.64
C ALA A 74 10.47 -13.20 17.99
N ILE A 75 11.00 -12.30 17.15
CA ILE A 75 12.32 -12.44 16.52
C ILE A 75 13.43 -12.48 17.57
N PHE A 76 13.35 -11.62 18.59
CA PHE A 76 14.30 -11.60 19.68
C PHE A 76 14.26 -12.91 20.50
N LYS A 77 13.08 -13.36 20.91
CA LYS A 77 12.88 -14.64 21.63
C LYS A 77 13.37 -15.86 20.83
N ALA A 78 13.24 -15.83 19.51
CA ALA A 78 13.75 -16.89 18.64
C ALA A 78 15.29 -16.92 18.53
N GLY A 79 15.99 -15.92 19.06
CA GLY A 79 17.46 -15.79 18.96
C GLY A 79 17.93 -15.26 17.59
N ALA A 80 17.01 -14.78 16.76
CA ALA A 80 17.31 -14.26 15.42
C ALA A 80 17.74 -12.77 15.42
N MET A 81 17.88 -12.15 16.60
CA MET A 81 18.25 -10.75 16.79
C MET A 81 19.18 -10.60 18.01
N ARG A 82 20.11 -9.64 17.96
CA ARG A 82 20.92 -9.24 19.13
C ARG A 82 20.19 -8.17 19.94
N GLU A 83 20.47 -8.08 21.23
CA GLU A 83 19.94 -7.03 22.11
C GLU A 83 20.14 -5.62 21.54
N SER A 84 21.35 -5.31 21.05
CA SER A 84 21.67 -3.99 20.48
C SER A 84 20.84 -3.61 19.24
N ASN A 85 20.23 -4.59 18.57
CA ASN A 85 19.32 -4.39 17.44
C ASN A 85 17.84 -4.29 17.90
N PHE A 86 17.52 -4.81 19.08
CA PHE A 86 16.18 -4.77 19.66
C PHE A 86 15.80 -3.34 20.04
N GLU A 87 16.76 -2.58 20.56
CA GLU A 87 16.63 -1.15 20.90
C GLU A 87 16.59 -0.24 19.67
N ASP A 88 17.20 -0.66 18.56
CA ASP A 88 17.33 0.15 17.34
C ASP A 88 17.23 -0.74 16.10
N LEU A 89 16.03 -0.77 15.53
CA LEU A 89 15.71 -1.52 14.32
C LEU A 89 16.39 -0.96 13.05
N GLY A 90 16.88 0.29 13.09
CA GLY A 90 17.68 0.88 12.02
C GLY A 90 18.95 0.08 11.76
N LYS A 91 19.57 -0.48 12.80
CA LYS A 91 20.76 -1.35 12.69
C LYS A 91 20.53 -2.62 11.87
N ILE A 92 19.28 -3.08 11.75
CA ILE A 92 18.94 -4.27 10.96
C ILE A 92 18.27 -3.93 9.64
N ASP A 93 18.19 -2.65 9.25
CA ASP A 93 17.56 -2.23 7.99
C ASP A 93 16.14 -2.83 7.93
N TRP A 94 15.39 -2.61 9.02
CA TRP A 94 14.02 -3.08 9.18
C TRP A 94 13.06 -2.27 8.32
N ALA A 95 12.12 -2.93 7.65
CA ALA A 95 11.11 -2.29 6.83
C ALA A 95 9.85 -3.16 6.74
N ARG A 96 8.73 -2.54 6.35
CA ARG A 96 7.39 -3.14 6.19
C ARG A 96 6.80 -2.72 4.85
N SER A 97 5.97 -3.57 4.24
CA SER A 97 5.37 -3.29 2.92
C SER A 97 4.28 -2.22 2.96
N SER A 98 3.57 -2.10 4.08
CA SER A 98 2.52 -1.13 4.32
C SER A 98 2.58 -0.64 5.77
N ARG A 99 1.97 0.51 6.07
CA ARG A 99 1.66 0.96 7.43
C ARG A 99 0.14 0.91 7.55
N THR A 100 -0.39 0.10 8.46
CA THR A 100 -1.84 0.02 8.69
C THR A 100 -2.18 0.81 9.95
N ASP A 101 -3.31 1.50 9.89
CA ASP A 101 -3.81 2.32 10.99
C ASP A 101 -4.37 1.45 12.13
N LYS A 102 -4.72 2.09 13.24
CA LYS A 102 -5.33 1.43 14.41
C LYS A 102 -6.56 0.61 13.97
N GLY A 103 -6.64 -0.63 14.45
CA GLY A 103 -7.75 -1.55 14.17
C GLY A 103 -7.75 -2.19 12.79
N VAL A 104 -6.93 -1.74 11.84
CA VAL A 104 -6.91 -2.29 10.47
C VAL A 104 -6.24 -3.67 10.44
N HIS A 105 -6.86 -4.63 9.75
CA HIS A 105 -6.38 -6.02 9.65
C HIS A 105 -5.45 -6.21 8.43
N ALA A 106 -4.68 -7.29 8.42
CA ALA A 106 -3.90 -7.69 7.25
C ALA A 106 -3.84 -9.22 7.08
N SER A 107 -4.29 -9.71 5.94
CA SER A 107 -4.06 -11.10 5.52
C SER A 107 -2.60 -11.31 5.10
N CYS A 108 -2.02 -10.33 4.39
CA CYS A 108 -0.64 -10.42 3.90
C CYS A 108 0.11 -9.08 4.01
N ILE A 109 0.96 -9.00 5.02
CA ILE A 109 1.99 -7.99 5.15
C ILE A 109 3.37 -8.63 5.01
N VAL A 110 4.34 -7.88 4.49
CA VAL A 110 5.72 -8.35 4.43
C VAL A 110 6.63 -7.41 5.21
N PHE A 111 7.36 -7.99 6.15
CA PHE A 111 8.49 -7.33 6.80
C PHE A 111 9.80 -7.74 6.14
N SER A 112 10.82 -6.91 6.24
CA SER A 112 12.18 -7.26 5.84
C SER A 112 13.20 -6.73 6.83
N GLY A 113 14.17 -7.56 7.22
CA GLY A 113 15.21 -7.17 8.16
C GLY A 113 16.45 -8.06 8.05
N LYS A 114 17.58 -7.57 8.54
CA LYS A 114 18.84 -8.30 8.60
C LYS A 114 18.90 -9.11 9.91
N LEU A 115 18.53 -10.38 9.84
CA LEU A 115 18.41 -11.29 10.98
C LEU A 115 19.62 -12.22 11.13
N LEU A 116 19.86 -12.71 12.34
CA LEU A 116 20.82 -13.77 12.61
C LEU A 116 20.20 -15.11 12.22
N ILE A 117 20.79 -15.79 11.23
CA ILE A 117 20.36 -17.11 10.78
C ILE A 117 21.58 -18.02 10.55
N ASP A 118 21.38 -19.32 10.71
CA ASP A 118 22.33 -20.33 10.23
C ASP A 118 22.14 -20.49 8.72
N GLU A 119 22.93 -19.73 7.97
CA GLU A 119 22.85 -19.71 6.51
C GLU A 119 23.24 -21.04 5.87
N GLU A 120 24.15 -21.79 6.50
CA GLU A 120 24.75 -22.99 5.92
C GLU A 120 23.83 -24.19 6.08
N ASN A 121 23.23 -24.37 7.25
CA ASN A 121 22.45 -25.58 7.56
C ASN A 121 20.93 -25.36 7.55
N LYS A 122 20.45 -24.11 7.68
CA LYS A 122 19.01 -23.83 7.84
C LYS A 122 18.39 -23.10 6.65
N VAL A 123 19.16 -22.65 5.66
CA VAL A 123 18.60 -21.98 4.48
C VAL A 123 18.55 -22.93 3.30
N ASP A 124 17.34 -23.16 2.77
CA ASP A 124 17.18 -23.90 1.52
C ASP A 124 17.77 -23.10 0.34
N PRO A 125 18.74 -23.63 -0.43
CA PRO A 125 19.42 -22.86 -1.48
C PRO A 125 18.48 -22.41 -2.60
N ALA A 126 17.49 -23.23 -2.95
CA ALA A 126 16.59 -23.02 -4.09
C ALA A 126 15.48 -22.00 -3.80
N SER A 127 14.82 -22.13 -2.66
CA SER A 127 13.70 -21.26 -2.23
C SER A 127 14.15 -20.10 -1.35
N GLY A 128 15.30 -20.23 -0.66
CA GLY A 128 15.74 -19.28 0.36
C GLY A 128 15.01 -19.43 1.70
N ARG A 129 14.12 -20.41 1.87
CA ARG A 129 13.37 -20.61 3.12
C ARG A 129 14.31 -20.88 4.30
N VAL A 130 14.07 -20.23 5.43
CA VAL A 130 14.83 -20.39 6.67
C VAL A 130 14.11 -21.41 7.58
N LYS A 131 14.54 -22.67 7.53
CA LYS A 131 13.92 -23.81 8.22
C LYS A 131 13.90 -23.60 9.73
N GLY A 132 12.73 -23.67 10.36
CA GLY A 132 12.55 -23.53 11.81
C GLY A 132 12.27 -22.10 12.29
N LEU A 133 12.51 -21.07 11.47
CA LEU A 133 12.34 -19.69 11.90
C LEU A 133 10.85 -19.34 12.01
N LYS A 134 10.04 -19.70 11.00
CA LYS A 134 8.58 -19.54 11.02
C LYS A 134 7.97 -20.13 12.30
N GLU A 135 8.34 -21.38 12.61
CA GLU A 135 7.80 -22.11 13.76
C GLU A 135 8.20 -21.46 15.09
N ALA A 136 9.44 -20.99 15.20
CA ALA A 136 9.93 -20.31 16.40
C ALA A 136 9.28 -18.93 16.62
N LEU A 137 9.04 -18.18 15.54
CA LEU A 137 8.29 -16.92 15.63
C LEU A 137 6.85 -17.17 16.07
N ASN A 138 6.14 -18.08 15.39
CA ASN A 138 4.76 -18.41 15.72
C ASN A 138 4.58 -18.99 17.13
N ALA A 139 5.57 -19.72 17.66
CA ALA A 139 5.54 -20.20 19.05
C ALA A 139 5.61 -19.07 20.10
N SER A 140 6.03 -17.87 19.69
CA SER A 140 6.17 -16.69 20.54
C SER A 140 5.10 -15.63 20.30
N LEU A 141 4.30 -15.78 19.26
CA LEU A 141 3.25 -14.84 18.85
C LEU A 141 1.88 -15.28 19.41
N PRO A 142 0.97 -14.32 19.67
CA PRO A 142 -0.42 -14.63 19.97
C PRO A 142 -1.14 -15.22 18.76
N ASP A 143 -2.26 -15.91 18.98
CA ASP A 143 -2.98 -16.62 17.90
C ASP A 143 -3.53 -15.70 16.81
N ASN A 144 -3.74 -14.42 17.13
CA ASN A 144 -4.22 -13.37 16.22
C ASN A 144 -3.11 -12.73 15.36
N ILE A 145 -1.85 -13.18 15.47
CA ILE A 145 -0.74 -12.81 14.59
C ILE A 145 -0.07 -14.10 14.08
N ARG A 146 0.13 -14.21 12.77
CA ARG A 146 0.69 -15.41 12.14
C ARG A 146 1.78 -15.07 11.16
N VAL A 147 2.89 -15.81 11.22
CA VAL A 147 3.96 -15.84 10.20
C VAL A 147 3.73 -17.04 9.28
N PHE A 148 3.64 -16.78 7.98
CA PHE A 148 3.43 -17.82 6.95
C PHE A 148 4.76 -18.30 6.35
N SER A 149 5.73 -17.39 6.18
CA SER A 149 7.04 -17.75 5.65
C SER A 149 8.16 -16.84 6.13
N CYS A 150 9.39 -17.38 6.13
CA CYS A 150 10.62 -16.63 6.37
C CYS A 150 11.63 -16.98 5.28
N THR A 151 12.00 -16.00 4.46
CA THR A 151 12.78 -16.23 3.23
C THR A 151 13.98 -15.31 3.19
N ARG A 152 15.17 -15.90 3.04
CA ARG A 152 16.38 -15.15 2.74
C ARG A 152 16.28 -14.53 1.34
N VAL A 153 16.46 -13.22 1.29
CA VAL A 153 16.37 -12.40 0.08
C VAL A 153 17.67 -11.65 -0.21
N ASN A 154 17.72 -10.96 -1.35
CA ASN A 154 18.84 -10.10 -1.71
C ASN A 154 19.06 -9.01 -0.63
N LYS A 155 20.32 -8.68 -0.34
CA LYS A 155 20.68 -7.64 0.65
C LYS A 155 20.06 -6.26 0.39
N ARG A 156 19.68 -5.95 -0.86
CA ARG A 156 19.05 -4.69 -1.29
C ARG A 156 17.53 -4.70 -1.21
N PHE A 157 16.90 -5.84 -0.94
CA PHE A 157 15.45 -5.93 -0.86
C PHE A 157 14.94 -5.14 0.35
N SER A 158 14.00 -4.23 0.17
CA SER A 158 13.27 -3.55 1.23
C SER A 158 11.79 -3.73 0.99
N ALA A 159 11.06 -4.28 1.96
CA ALA A 159 9.63 -4.50 1.83
C ALA A 159 8.89 -3.19 1.49
N ARG A 160 9.30 -2.05 2.07
CA ARG A 160 8.75 -0.71 1.77
C ARG A 160 9.05 -0.27 0.34
N LYS A 161 10.34 -0.21 -0.02
CA LYS A 161 10.81 0.38 -1.28
C LYS A 161 10.56 -0.50 -2.51
N ASN A 162 10.34 -1.81 -2.31
CA ASN A 162 10.14 -2.76 -3.40
C ASN A 162 8.71 -3.29 -3.53
N CYS A 163 7.82 -3.03 -2.57
CA CYS A 163 6.40 -3.34 -2.76
C CYS A 163 5.81 -2.41 -3.84
N VAL A 164 5.20 -3.02 -4.85
CA VAL A 164 4.72 -2.35 -6.07
C VAL A 164 3.22 -2.13 -6.08
N LEU A 165 2.44 -3.05 -5.53
CA LEU A 165 0.99 -2.96 -5.43
C LEU A 165 0.55 -3.43 -4.06
N ARG A 166 -0.52 -2.81 -3.55
CA ARG A 166 -1.25 -3.27 -2.38
C ARG A 166 -2.70 -3.48 -2.78
N GLU A 167 -3.25 -4.57 -2.28
CA GLU A 167 -4.63 -4.95 -2.49
C GLU A 167 -5.34 -4.91 -1.15
N TYR A 168 -6.48 -4.25 -1.11
CA TYR A 168 -7.30 -4.11 0.08
C TYR A 168 -8.72 -4.56 -0.18
N GLU A 169 -9.34 -5.07 0.86
CA GLU A 169 -10.77 -5.19 0.97
C GLU A 169 -11.31 -4.30 2.07
N TYR A 170 -12.54 -3.85 1.87
CA TYR A 170 -13.32 -3.22 2.90
C TYR A 170 -14.70 -3.87 2.98
N PHE A 171 -15.08 -4.37 4.15
CA PHE A 171 -16.42 -4.88 4.41
C PHE A 171 -17.20 -3.87 5.24
N MET A 172 -18.48 -3.67 4.92
CA MET A 172 -19.38 -2.80 5.68
C MET A 172 -20.77 -3.42 5.75
N PRO A 173 -21.43 -3.46 6.91
CA PRO A 173 -22.81 -3.91 7.00
C PRO A 173 -23.72 -3.08 6.09
N LEU A 174 -24.66 -3.73 5.40
CA LEU A 174 -25.58 -3.05 4.48
C LEU A 174 -26.44 -1.99 5.19
N SER A 175 -26.64 -2.10 6.51
CA SER A 175 -27.32 -1.09 7.33
C SER A 175 -26.69 0.29 7.15
N PHE A 176 -25.36 0.43 7.11
CA PHE A 176 -24.69 1.72 6.89
C PHE A 176 -25.17 2.47 5.64
N LEU A 177 -25.61 1.76 4.61
CA LEU A 177 -26.21 2.36 3.42
C LEU A 177 -27.68 2.72 3.63
N LYS A 178 -28.48 1.79 4.17
CA LYS A 178 -29.93 1.96 4.38
C LYS A 178 -30.26 3.10 5.34
N ASP A 179 -29.43 3.23 6.36
CA ASP A 179 -29.71 3.99 7.56
C ASP A 179 -29.08 5.38 7.57
N SER A 180 -28.24 5.70 6.57
CA SER A 180 -27.46 6.95 6.52
C SER A 180 -28.01 7.97 5.52
N ILE A 181 -29.30 7.87 5.15
CA ILE A 181 -29.92 8.84 4.23
C ILE A 181 -30.05 10.19 4.92
N ILE A 182 -29.52 11.23 4.29
CA ILE A 182 -29.66 12.60 4.78
C ILE A 182 -30.87 13.28 4.13
N GLY A 183 -31.70 13.95 4.94
CA GLY A 183 -32.75 14.87 4.46
C GLY A 183 -34.04 14.22 3.95
N SER A 184 -34.27 12.93 4.22
CA SER A 184 -35.57 12.29 3.95
C SER A 184 -36.31 11.98 5.24
N ASP A 185 -37.46 12.63 5.45
CA ASP A 185 -38.45 12.27 6.46
C ASP A 185 -39.11 10.92 6.10
N GLY A 186 -38.36 9.82 6.17
CA GLY A 186 -38.90 8.46 6.05
C GLY A 186 -39.26 7.99 4.64
N ALA A 187 -38.56 8.45 3.59
CA ALA A 187 -38.70 7.84 2.26
C ALA A 187 -37.92 6.51 2.21
N ASP A 188 -38.56 5.43 1.73
CA ASP A 188 -37.89 4.14 1.52
C ASP A 188 -36.73 4.31 0.52
N LEU A 189 -35.50 4.01 0.96
CA LEU A 189 -34.34 3.93 0.07
C LEU A 189 -34.53 2.74 -0.86
N ASP A 190 -34.50 2.99 -2.16
CA ASP A 190 -34.21 1.93 -3.12
C ASP A 190 -32.78 1.44 -2.86
N THR A 191 -32.67 0.35 -2.11
CA THR A 191 -31.39 -0.24 -1.70
C THR A 191 -30.60 -0.68 -2.93
N ASP A 192 -31.26 -1.19 -3.97
CA ASP A 192 -30.59 -1.68 -5.16
C ASP A 192 -29.97 -0.53 -5.97
N GLU A 193 -30.70 0.59 -6.12
CA GLU A 193 -30.14 1.79 -6.75
C GLU A 193 -29.03 2.42 -5.90
N ALA A 194 -29.18 2.45 -4.56
CA ALA A 194 -28.15 2.96 -3.68
C ALA A 194 -26.86 2.12 -3.75
N VAL A 195 -26.97 0.80 -3.82
CA VAL A 195 -25.82 -0.11 -4.04
C VAL A 195 -25.22 0.13 -5.43
N ALA A 196 -26.05 0.30 -6.47
CA ALA A 196 -25.58 0.59 -7.81
C ALA A 196 -24.82 1.93 -7.86
N GLU A 197 -25.30 2.95 -7.15
CA GLU A 197 -24.65 4.25 -7.05
C GLU A 197 -23.34 4.20 -6.28
N PHE A 198 -23.30 3.49 -5.15
CA PHE A 198 -22.07 3.23 -4.41
C PHE A 198 -21.00 2.59 -5.30
N CYS A 199 -21.37 1.53 -6.03
CA CYS A 199 -20.49 0.86 -6.99
C CYS A 199 -20.06 1.78 -8.15
N ARG A 200 -20.93 2.68 -8.61
CA ARG A 200 -20.63 3.67 -9.65
C ARG A 200 -19.62 4.71 -9.16
N ALA A 201 -19.78 5.20 -7.94
CA ALA A 201 -18.86 6.14 -7.30
C ALA A 201 -17.47 5.52 -7.09
N LEU A 202 -17.38 4.27 -6.62
CA LEU A 202 -16.10 3.57 -6.43
C LEU A 202 -15.25 3.50 -7.71
N ARG A 203 -15.87 3.23 -8.86
CA ARG A 203 -15.17 3.15 -10.15
C ARG A 203 -14.52 4.47 -10.57
N ARG A 204 -15.01 5.62 -10.07
CA ARG A 204 -14.43 6.94 -10.39
C ARG A 204 -13.00 7.11 -9.89
N TYR A 205 -12.62 6.38 -8.84
CA TYR A 205 -11.27 6.46 -8.27
C TYR A 205 -10.19 5.81 -9.13
N GLU A 206 -10.56 4.98 -10.11
CA GLU A 206 -9.58 4.33 -11.00
C GLU A 206 -8.80 5.38 -11.82
N GLY A 207 -7.50 5.15 -11.98
CA GLY A 207 -6.59 6.08 -12.64
C GLY A 207 -5.62 6.77 -11.70
N VAL A 208 -5.16 7.97 -12.08
CA VAL A 208 -4.13 8.70 -11.35
C VAL A 208 -4.63 10.09 -10.96
N HIS A 209 -5.02 10.23 -9.69
CA HIS A 209 -5.65 11.43 -9.14
C HIS A 209 -4.82 12.05 -8.02
N ASP A 210 -5.12 13.30 -7.66
CA ASP A 210 -4.61 13.95 -6.45
C ASP A 210 -5.60 13.69 -5.30
N PHE A 211 -5.25 12.78 -4.39
CA PHE A 211 -6.12 12.34 -3.30
C PHE A 211 -6.07 13.27 -2.07
N HIS A 212 -5.90 14.57 -2.30
CA HIS A 212 -5.70 15.50 -1.18
C HIS A 212 -6.91 15.71 -0.27
N ASN A 213 -8.13 15.55 -0.77
CA ASN A 213 -9.35 15.55 0.06
C ASN A 213 -9.57 14.19 0.75
N PHE A 214 -8.77 13.17 0.43
CA PHE A 214 -8.90 11.80 0.90
C PHE A 214 -7.76 11.44 1.86
N THR A 215 -7.38 12.35 2.76
CA THR A 215 -6.39 12.06 3.82
C THR A 215 -6.51 13.06 4.98
N ARG A 216 -6.25 12.61 6.22
CA ARG A 216 -6.22 13.48 7.41
C ARG A 216 -4.91 14.27 7.56
N SER A 217 -3.81 13.75 7.04
CA SER A 217 -2.45 14.17 7.43
C SER A 217 -1.94 15.46 6.77
N ARG A 218 -2.83 16.23 6.13
CA ARG A 218 -2.41 17.35 5.29
C ARG A 218 -2.07 18.60 6.13
N SER A 219 -2.86 18.91 7.14
CA SER A 219 -2.61 20.04 8.05
C SER A 219 -1.37 19.79 8.91
N TYR A 220 -1.14 18.56 9.39
CA TYR A 220 0.12 18.19 10.04
C TYR A 220 1.33 18.31 9.13
N PHE A 221 1.24 17.87 7.87
CA PHE A 221 2.34 18.06 6.92
C PHE A 221 2.71 19.54 6.75
N TYR A 222 1.73 20.45 6.64
CA TYR A 222 2.02 21.88 6.58
C TYR A 222 2.58 22.42 7.91
N LYS A 223 2.05 21.98 9.06
CA LYS A 223 2.60 22.31 10.39
C LYS A 223 4.07 21.86 10.50
N MET A 224 4.42 20.67 10.02
CA MET A 224 5.78 20.13 10.02
C MET A 224 6.70 20.80 9.00
N GLN A 225 6.20 21.08 7.79
CA GLN A 225 6.97 21.80 6.78
C GLN A 225 7.25 23.24 7.22
N ALA A 226 6.27 23.91 7.85
CA ALA A 226 6.46 25.21 8.46
C ALA A 226 7.52 25.16 9.58
N LYS A 227 7.47 24.17 10.49
CA LYS A 227 8.50 23.94 11.51
C LYS A 227 9.88 23.70 10.89
N ARG A 228 9.99 22.85 9.86
CA ARG A 228 11.27 22.57 9.17
C ARG A 228 11.82 23.81 8.47
N ASN A 229 10.95 24.61 7.84
CA ASN A 229 11.34 25.86 7.20
C ASN A 229 11.77 26.92 8.24
N GLN A 230 11.07 27.00 9.38
CA GLN A 230 11.46 27.85 10.51
C GLN A 230 12.83 27.43 11.05
N TRP A 231 13.03 26.13 11.29
CA TRP A 231 14.34 25.60 11.71
C TRP A 231 15.43 25.92 10.68
N LYS A 232 15.18 25.75 9.37
CA LYS A 232 16.14 26.12 8.32
C LYS A 232 16.45 27.62 8.33
N MET A 233 15.45 28.48 8.49
CA MET A 233 15.64 29.93 8.56
C MET A 233 16.38 30.36 9.82
N GLU A 234 16.08 29.75 10.97
CA GLU A 234 16.77 29.99 12.24
C GLU A 234 18.22 29.51 12.18
N HIS A 235 18.47 28.36 11.58
CA HIS A 235 19.82 27.83 11.41
C HIS A 235 20.66 28.62 10.39
N GLN A 236 20.04 29.11 9.32
CA GLN A 236 20.68 30.04 8.37
C GLN A 236 20.94 31.40 9.00
N ARG A 237 20.03 31.90 9.85
CA ARG A 237 20.22 33.14 10.59
C ARG A 237 21.34 33.00 11.63
N ASN A 238 21.36 31.91 12.38
CA ASN A 238 22.43 31.61 13.35
C ASN A 238 23.78 31.38 12.64
N ALA A 239 23.79 30.78 11.46
CA ALA A 239 25.00 30.66 10.63
C ALA A 239 25.48 32.02 10.13
N ALA A 240 24.58 32.90 9.67
CA ALA A 240 24.92 34.26 9.25
C ALA A 240 25.39 35.15 10.41
N GLU A 241 24.81 35.00 11.61
CA GLU A 241 25.26 35.68 12.83
C GLU A 241 26.62 35.14 13.33
N ALA A 242 26.89 33.83 13.19
CA ALA A 242 28.20 33.24 13.47
C ALA A 242 29.28 33.71 12.48
N GLN A 243 28.93 33.84 11.19
CA GLN A 243 29.82 34.35 10.13
C GLN A 243 30.12 35.85 10.26
N ALA A 244 29.32 36.60 11.03
CA ALA A 244 29.61 37.98 11.40
C ALA A 244 30.64 38.10 12.54
N THR A 245 31.06 36.97 13.15
CA THR A 245 31.98 36.94 14.32
C THR A 245 33.24 36.10 14.12
N ALA A 246 33.46 35.50 12.95
CA ALA A 246 34.67 34.75 12.64
C ALA A 246 35.07 34.90 11.17
N ASP A 247 36.33 35.30 10.94
CA ASP A 247 36.99 35.28 9.63
C ASP A 247 37.13 33.83 9.14
N ASP A 248 36.77 33.65 7.86
CA ASP A 248 37.14 32.59 6.91
C ASP A 248 36.87 31.12 7.33
N ASP A 249 35.80 30.55 6.75
CA ASP A 249 35.88 29.31 5.97
C ASP A 249 34.53 29.03 5.28
N VAL A 250 34.56 28.94 3.95
CA VAL A 250 33.40 28.65 3.10
C VAL A 250 33.15 27.14 3.10
N VAL A 251 32.06 26.71 3.73
CA VAL A 251 31.50 25.35 3.58
C VAL A 251 30.26 25.46 2.70
N GLU A 252 30.34 24.95 1.47
CA GLU A 252 29.18 24.77 0.61
C GLU A 252 28.21 23.76 1.25
N ALA A 253 27.00 24.21 1.55
CA ALA A 253 25.92 23.34 1.99
C ALA A 253 25.40 22.56 0.76
N GLU A 254 25.67 21.26 0.72
CA GLU A 254 25.08 20.35 -0.23
C GLU A 254 23.55 20.42 -0.12
N ASP A 255 22.86 20.61 -1.25
CA ASP A 255 21.42 20.46 -1.38
C ASP A 255 21.01 19.04 -0.97
N ALA A 256 20.56 18.92 0.28
CA ALA A 256 19.97 17.68 0.79
C ALA A 256 18.72 17.38 -0.03
N ASP A 257 18.85 16.36 -0.89
CA ASP A 257 17.80 15.61 -1.56
C ASP A 257 16.51 15.57 -0.71
N ASP A 258 15.38 15.86 -1.35
CA ASP A 258 14.02 15.94 -0.78
C ASP A 258 13.47 14.55 -0.34
N GLY A 259 14.36 13.66 0.10
CA GLY A 259 14.08 12.29 0.51
C GLY A 259 13.71 12.17 2.00
N ASP A 260 12.60 11.49 2.24
CA ASP A 260 12.24 10.82 3.50
C ASP A 260 11.96 11.73 4.72
N ALA A 261 10.95 12.59 4.63
CA ALA A 261 10.23 13.17 5.78
C ALA A 261 8.95 12.38 6.14
N ASP A 262 9.01 11.05 6.01
CA ASP A 262 7.89 10.13 6.30
C ASP A 262 8.06 9.43 7.68
N ASP A 263 9.04 9.83 8.48
CA ASP A 263 9.36 9.20 9.77
C ASP A 263 8.93 10.05 10.99
N GLU A 264 8.28 11.21 10.80
CA GLU A 264 7.73 12.02 11.90
C GLU A 264 6.19 12.01 11.90
N GLU A 265 5.59 11.65 13.04
CA GLU A 265 4.20 11.15 13.21
C GLU A 265 3.17 12.21 13.62
N GLU A 266 1.94 12.12 13.10
CA GLU A 266 0.77 12.65 13.81
C GLU A 266 0.46 11.78 15.03
N PRO A 267 0.08 12.36 16.19
CA PRO A 267 -0.41 11.58 17.32
C PRO A 267 -1.65 10.78 16.93
N THR A 268 -1.55 9.45 16.96
CA THR A 268 -2.60 8.48 16.61
C THR A 268 -3.76 8.43 17.62
N THR A 269 -3.83 9.38 18.55
CA THR A 269 -4.76 9.39 19.68
C THR A 269 -6.04 10.17 19.42
N ILE A 270 -6.17 10.89 18.30
CA ILE A 270 -7.36 11.70 17.99
C ILE A 270 -8.43 10.82 17.34
N ASP A 271 -9.57 10.67 18.01
CA ASP A 271 -10.78 10.03 17.47
C ASP A 271 -11.11 10.60 16.08
N ASP A 272 -11.32 9.73 15.08
CA ASP A 272 -11.61 10.14 13.70
C ASP A 272 -12.90 10.98 13.62
N TYR A 273 -13.82 10.77 14.57
CA TYR A 273 -15.16 11.38 14.60
C TYR A 273 -15.29 12.60 15.54
N SER A 274 -14.25 12.98 16.28
CA SER A 274 -14.34 14.11 17.24
C SER A 274 -14.51 15.47 16.55
N GLU A 275 -14.98 16.47 17.31
CA GLU A 275 -15.04 17.88 16.86
C GLU A 275 -13.66 18.45 16.55
N GLU A 276 -12.62 17.99 17.26
CA GLU A 276 -11.20 18.34 17.07
C GLU A 276 -10.55 17.67 15.84
N SER A 277 -11.35 17.04 14.96
CA SER A 277 -10.80 16.38 13.77
C SER A 277 -10.21 17.41 12.79
N SER A 278 -8.93 17.23 12.45
CA SER A 278 -8.11 18.17 11.68
C SER A 278 -8.71 18.59 10.34
N GLN A 279 -9.63 17.81 9.76
CA GLN A 279 -10.29 18.18 8.51
C GLN A 279 -11.28 19.34 8.66
N PHE A 280 -11.64 19.76 9.88
CA PHE A 280 -12.51 20.91 10.15
C PHE A 280 -11.73 22.13 10.69
N GLU A 281 -10.42 21.99 10.94
CA GLU A 281 -9.55 23.10 11.37
C GLU A 281 -9.11 24.04 10.23
N ASP A 282 -9.26 23.62 8.96
CA ASP A 282 -8.86 24.46 7.83
C ASP A 282 -9.84 25.63 7.65
N GLU A 283 -9.56 26.77 8.29
CA GLU A 283 -10.28 28.03 8.08
C GLU A 283 -9.88 28.72 6.75
N GLU A 284 -10.89 29.36 6.12
CA GLU A 284 -10.85 30.39 5.06
C GLU A 284 -10.42 30.04 3.61
N GLY A 285 -9.87 28.86 3.32
CA GLY A 285 -9.47 28.50 1.94
C GLY A 285 -10.54 27.77 1.11
N LEU A 286 -10.88 28.25 -0.10
CA LEU A 286 -11.71 27.50 -1.07
C LEU A 286 -10.91 26.46 -1.89
N THR A 287 -9.58 26.58 -1.92
CA THR A 287 -8.68 25.71 -2.70
C THR A 287 -7.43 25.33 -1.93
N ARG A 288 -6.76 24.25 -2.35
CA ARG A 288 -5.48 23.78 -1.82
C ARG A 288 -4.40 23.78 -2.91
N LYS A 289 -3.14 24.04 -2.54
CA LYS A 289 -1.99 23.91 -3.46
C LYS A 289 -1.80 22.46 -3.88
N LEU A 290 -1.53 22.14 -5.14
CA LEU A 290 -1.25 20.74 -5.54
C LEU A 290 0.09 20.26 -4.99
N LEU A 291 0.16 18.99 -4.56
CA LEU A 291 1.38 18.36 -4.06
C LEU A 291 1.60 17.01 -4.74
N THR A 292 2.77 16.82 -5.36
CA THR A 292 3.11 15.57 -6.05
C THR A 292 3.00 14.35 -5.14
N ARG A 293 3.25 14.52 -3.84
CA ARG A 293 3.12 13.45 -2.83
C ARG A 293 1.70 12.98 -2.56
N HIS A 294 0.65 13.68 -3.02
CA HIS A 294 -0.75 13.24 -2.89
C HIS A 294 -1.27 12.53 -4.14
N ARG A 295 -0.49 12.58 -5.22
CA ARG A 295 -0.84 11.87 -6.44
C ARG A 295 -0.73 10.37 -6.23
N ARG A 296 -1.80 9.62 -6.48
CA ARG A 296 -1.86 8.17 -6.29
C ARG A 296 -2.43 7.48 -7.51
N SER A 297 -2.00 6.25 -7.72
CA SER A 297 -2.44 5.40 -8.83
C SER A 297 -3.32 4.28 -8.27
N ILE A 298 -4.59 4.28 -8.67
CA ILE A 298 -5.55 3.21 -8.39
C ILE A 298 -5.74 2.43 -9.69
N TYR A 299 -5.47 1.13 -9.65
CA TYR A 299 -5.55 0.26 -10.81
C TYR A 299 -6.93 -0.38 -10.95
N SER A 300 -7.57 -0.70 -9.83
CA SER A 300 -8.94 -1.19 -9.80
C SER A 300 -9.61 -0.76 -8.49
N CYS A 301 -10.88 -0.36 -8.57
CA CYS A 301 -11.70 -0.04 -7.41
C CYS A 301 -13.15 -0.43 -7.70
N SER A 302 -13.62 -1.50 -7.08
CA SER A 302 -14.93 -2.09 -7.33
C SER A 302 -15.69 -2.38 -6.04
N GLY A 303 -17.01 -2.44 -6.14
CA GLY A 303 -17.89 -2.78 -5.03
C GLY A 303 -18.88 -3.87 -5.42
N SER A 304 -19.35 -4.62 -4.43
CA SER A 304 -20.37 -5.65 -4.57
C SER A 304 -21.14 -5.84 -3.28
N LEU A 305 -22.42 -6.18 -3.37
CA LEU A 305 -23.20 -6.68 -2.23
C LEU A 305 -22.91 -8.17 -2.04
N ILE A 306 -22.50 -8.54 -0.83
CA ILE A 306 -22.36 -9.93 -0.37
C ILE A 306 -23.59 -10.25 0.48
N PRO A 307 -24.49 -11.15 0.03
CA PRO A 307 -25.74 -11.42 0.74
C PRO A 307 -25.55 -12.02 2.14
N ASP A 308 -24.48 -12.79 2.34
CA ASP A 308 -24.14 -13.42 3.61
C ASP A 308 -22.64 -13.32 3.83
N PHE A 309 -22.26 -12.45 4.77
CA PHE A 309 -20.91 -12.36 5.33
C PHE A 309 -21.04 -12.41 6.86
N CYS A 310 -20.65 -13.53 7.44
CA CYS A 310 -20.81 -13.83 8.88
C CYS A 310 -22.27 -13.72 9.36
N GLY A 311 -23.26 -14.10 8.54
CA GLY A 311 -24.68 -14.12 8.90
C GLY A 311 -25.46 -12.87 8.52
N GLU A 312 -24.81 -11.82 8.00
CA GLU A 312 -25.45 -10.57 7.64
C GLU A 312 -25.00 -10.04 6.26
N PRO A 313 -25.86 -9.31 5.53
CA PRO A 313 -25.49 -8.73 4.24
C PRO A 313 -24.49 -7.58 4.40
N HIS A 314 -23.40 -7.64 3.62
CA HIS A 314 -22.31 -6.65 3.65
C HIS A 314 -22.01 -6.10 2.26
N LEU A 315 -21.70 -4.81 2.18
CA LEU A 315 -20.97 -4.23 1.06
C LEU A 315 -19.51 -4.65 1.16
N ARG A 316 -18.97 -5.21 0.08
CA ARG A 316 -17.54 -5.49 -0.09
C ARG A 316 -16.99 -4.52 -1.12
N VAL A 317 -15.90 -3.84 -0.77
CA VAL A 317 -15.10 -3.02 -1.68
C VAL A 317 -13.76 -3.72 -1.89
N HIS A 318 -13.32 -3.78 -3.13
CA HIS A 318 -12.01 -4.33 -3.52
C HIS A 318 -11.20 -3.25 -4.24
N ILE A 319 -9.98 -3.00 -3.76
CA ILE A 319 -9.13 -1.91 -4.24
C ILE A 319 -7.72 -2.39 -4.47
N VAL A 320 -7.18 -2.13 -5.67
CA VAL A 320 -5.78 -2.38 -6.02
C VAL A 320 -5.11 -1.05 -6.35
N GLY A 321 -4.06 -0.70 -5.62
CA GLY A 321 -3.34 0.56 -5.79
C GLY A 321 -1.84 0.42 -5.65
N GLN A 322 -1.09 1.40 -6.15
CA GLN A 322 0.37 1.41 -6.02
C GLN A 322 0.81 1.68 -4.58
N ALA A 323 0.20 2.68 -3.96
CA ALA A 323 0.42 3.14 -2.59
C ALA A 323 -0.83 3.92 -2.15
N PHE A 324 -0.98 4.16 -0.86
CA PHE A 324 -2.11 4.89 -0.29
C PHE A 324 -1.62 5.94 0.72
N LEU A 325 -2.31 7.08 0.82
CA LEU A 325 -2.14 8.06 1.89
C LEU A 325 -2.78 7.55 3.19
N LEU A 326 -2.47 8.20 4.31
CA LEU A 326 -3.14 7.95 5.59
C LEU A 326 -4.66 8.10 5.42
N ASN A 327 -5.43 7.11 5.90
CA ASN A 327 -6.89 7.04 5.78
C ASN A 327 -7.48 7.07 4.35
N GLN A 328 -6.67 7.03 3.28
CA GLN A 328 -7.17 7.23 1.92
C GLN A 328 -8.29 6.28 1.53
N ILE A 329 -8.12 4.98 1.79
CA ILE A 329 -9.12 3.96 1.44
C ILE A 329 -10.42 4.20 2.20
N ARG A 330 -10.33 4.54 3.48
CA ARG A 330 -11.50 4.83 4.32
C ARG A 330 -12.23 6.09 3.85
N CYS A 331 -11.51 7.12 3.41
CA CYS A 331 -12.09 8.29 2.75
C CYS A 331 -12.75 7.93 1.41
N MET A 332 -12.12 7.04 0.63
CA MET A 332 -12.68 6.60 -0.66
C MET A 332 -14.03 5.87 -0.45
N VAL A 333 -14.09 4.94 0.51
CA VAL A 333 -15.30 4.23 0.90
C VAL A 333 -16.34 5.19 1.45
N GLY A 334 -15.96 6.08 2.38
CA GLY A 334 -16.86 7.06 2.97
C GLY A 334 -17.44 8.04 1.95
N GLY A 335 -16.63 8.56 1.03
CA GLY A 335 -17.09 9.43 -0.06
C GLY A 335 -18.07 8.73 -1.00
N ALA A 336 -17.80 7.47 -1.37
CA ALA A 336 -18.73 6.69 -2.19
C ALA A 336 -20.05 6.43 -1.46
N LEU A 337 -19.99 6.17 -0.15
CA LEU A 337 -21.18 6.02 0.68
C LEU A 337 -21.98 7.32 0.77
N ALA A 338 -21.32 8.46 0.97
CA ALA A 338 -21.96 9.77 1.02
C ALA A 338 -22.73 10.10 -0.27
N VAL A 339 -22.17 9.76 -1.44
CA VAL A 339 -22.88 9.93 -2.72
C VAL A 339 -24.10 9.02 -2.79
N ALA A 340 -23.94 7.74 -2.43
CA ALA A 340 -25.01 6.76 -2.45
C ALA A 340 -26.17 7.08 -1.49
N THR A 341 -25.88 7.76 -0.37
CA THR A 341 -26.86 8.15 0.65
C THR A 341 -27.32 9.61 0.54
N LYS A 342 -26.98 10.30 -0.56
CA LYS A 342 -27.32 11.70 -0.84
C LYS A 342 -26.70 12.72 0.13
N GLY A 343 -25.71 12.32 0.93
CA GLY A 343 -24.87 13.20 1.73
C GLY A 343 -23.80 13.95 0.94
N MET A 344 -23.63 13.67 -0.36
CA MET A 344 -22.73 14.39 -1.26
C MET A 344 -23.26 14.33 -2.69
N SER A 345 -23.31 15.47 -3.40
CA SER A 345 -23.68 15.47 -4.82
C SER A 345 -22.58 14.89 -5.69
N ARG A 346 -22.93 14.39 -6.89
CA ARG A 346 -21.94 13.88 -7.86
C ARG A 346 -20.92 14.96 -8.26
N VAL A 347 -21.37 16.22 -8.34
CA VAL A 347 -20.52 17.37 -8.69
C VAL A 347 -19.50 17.62 -7.58
N ALA A 348 -19.94 17.67 -6.32
CA ALA A 348 -19.03 17.81 -5.17
C ALA A 348 -18.02 16.65 -5.09
N PHE A 349 -18.48 15.42 -5.35
CA PHE A 349 -17.63 14.23 -5.36
C PHE A 349 -16.55 14.28 -6.47
N ASP A 350 -16.94 14.59 -7.70
CA ASP A 350 -15.99 14.73 -8.81
C ASP A 350 -15.04 15.91 -8.56
N ALA A 351 -15.52 17.03 -8.01
CA ALA A 351 -14.68 18.14 -7.60
C ALA A 351 -13.68 17.75 -6.52
N ALA A 352 -14.09 16.93 -5.54
CA ALA A 352 -13.21 16.44 -4.47
C ALA A 352 -12.02 15.64 -5.02
N LEU A 353 -12.23 14.92 -6.12
CA LEU A 353 -11.24 14.02 -6.73
C LEU A 353 -10.37 14.70 -7.80
N LEU A 354 -10.98 15.55 -8.63
CA LEU A 354 -10.36 16.05 -9.87
C LEU A 354 -9.82 17.48 -9.72
N THR A 355 -10.36 18.25 -8.79
CA THR A 355 -9.98 19.66 -8.61
C THR A 355 -9.10 19.86 -7.38
N ASN A 356 -8.61 21.08 -7.23
CA ASN A 356 -7.93 21.52 -6.03
C ASN A 356 -8.87 22.16 -4.99
N ARG A 357 -10.20 22.10 -5.19
CA ARG A 357 -11.20 22.61 -4.25
C ARG A 357 -11.19 21.80 -2.96
N ILE A 358 -11.44 22.48 -1.84
CA ILE A 358 -11.58 21.81 -0.55
C ILE A 358 -13.00 21.25 -0.46
N VAL A 359 -13.10 19.92 -0.38
CA VAL A 359 -14.38 19.22 -0.18
C VAL A 359 -14.19 18.30 1.03
N ARG A 360 -15.12 18.36 1.99
CA ARG A 360 -15.06 17.51 3.19
C ARG A 360 -15.58 16.12 2.82
N VAL A 361 -14.71 15.12 2.90
CA VAL A 361 -15.01 13.73 2.57
C VAL A 361 -15.06 12.92 3.87
N PRO A 362 -16.13 12.18 4.14
CA PRO A 362 -16.21 11.38 5.36
C PRO A 362 -15.26 10.18 5.30
N ILE A 363 -14.87 9.69 6.47
CA ILE A 363 -13.89 8.62 6.68
C ILE A 363 -14.66 7.44 7.24
N ALA A 364 -14.77 6.36 6.47
CA ALA A 364 -15.43 5.14 6.95
C ALA A 364 -14.72 4.58 8.19
N PRO A 365 -15.38 3.76 9.03
CA PRO A 365 -14.73 3.03 10.14
C PRO A 365 -13.47 2.23 9.71
N ALA A 366 -12.63 1.80 10.64
CA ALA A 366 -11.37 1.10 10.32
C ALA A 366 -11.54 -0.43 10.27
N GLU A 367 -12.56 -0.93 10.96
CA GLU A 367 -12.81 -2.34 11.28
C GLU A 367 -13.14 -3.18 10.04
N GLY A 368 -13.70 -2.55 9.01
CA GLY A 368 -13.94 -3.20 7.73
C GLY A 368 -12.69 -3.43 6.89
N LEU A 369 -11.58 -2.74 7.18
CA LEU A 369 -10.43 -2.65 6.28
C LEU A 369 -9.43 -3.79 6.50
N VAL A 370 -9.13 -4.50 5.42
CA VAL A 370 -8.18 -5.61 5.40
C VAL A 370 -7.15 -5.42 4.28
N LEU A 371 -5.86 -5.41 4.61
CA LEU A 371 -4.78 -5.55 3.62
C LEU A 371 -4.73 -7.01 3.14
N LEU A 372 -5.19 -7.27 1.92
CA LEU A 372 -5.19 -8.61 1.33
C LEU A 372 -3.82 -9.06 0.88
N SER A 373 -3.12 -8.24 0.10
CA SER A 373 -1.87 -8.65 -0.55
C SER A 373 -0.87 -7.50 -0.73
N SER A 374 0.41 -7.85 -0.66
CA SER A 374 1.54 -6.95 -0.98
C SER A 374 2.37 -7.57 -2.11
N SER A 375 2.31 -6.96 -3.29
CA SER A 375 3.01 -7.48 -4.48
C SER A 375 4.44 -6.92 -4.61
N PHE A 376 5.34 -7.75 -5.16
CA PHE A 376 6.74 -7.41 -5.46
C PHE A 376 7.05 -7.75 -6.93
N GLY A 377 8.26 -7.41 -7.41
CA GLY A 377 8.69 -7.77 -8.77
C GLY A 377 8.93 -6.59 -9.74
N GLY A 378 8.82 -5.34 -9.26
CA GLY A 378 9.10 -4.13 -10.03
C GLY A 378 10.60 -3.82 -10.18
N LYS A 379 11.08 -2.72 -9.55
CA LYS A 379 12.48 -2.25 -9.67
C LYS A 379 13.51 -3.33 -9.31
N LEU A 380 13.18 -4.20 -8.35
CA LEU A 380 14.00 -5.35 -7.97
C LEU A 380 13.28 -6.64 -8.37
N HIS A 381 13.70 -7.22 -9.50
CA HIS A 381 13.15 -8.42 -10.13
C HIS A 381 13.62 -9.74 -9.48
N THR A 382 14.09 -9.69 -8.23
CA THR A 382 14.64 -10.85 -7.51
C THR A 382 13.68 -11.42 -6.46
N VAL A 383 12.55 -10.76 -6.22
CA VAL A 383 11.57 -11.17 -5.21
C VAL A 383 10.16 -10.92 -5.73
N SER A 384 9.28 -11.90 -5.57
CA SER A 384 7.84 -11.82 -5.85
C SER A 384 7.07 -12.47 -4.69
N LEU A 385 5.80 -12.10 -4.50
CA LEU A 385 4.95 -12.78 -3.51
C LEU A 385 4.67 -14.22 -3.99
N TYR A 386 4.13 -14.34 -5.20
CA TYR A 386 3.82 -15.59 -5.91
C TYR A 386 4.70 -15.77 -7.15
N PRO A 387 4.75 -16.96 -7.77
CA PRO A 387 5.41 -17.14 -9.07
C PRO A 387 4.87 -16.16 -10.11
N ASP A 388 5.75 -15.35 -10.69
CA ASP A 388 5.44 -14.36 -11.73
C ASP A 388 6.36 -14.52 -12.96
N SER A 389 6.26 -13.57 -13.90
CA SER A 389 7.15 -13.49 -15.07
C SER A 389 8.66 -13.43 -14.74
N ASN A 390 9.06 -12.91 -13.57
CA ASN A 390 10.46 -12.86 -13.14
C ASN A 390 10.98 -14.26 -12.77
N THR A 391 10.09 -15.15 -12.31
CA THR A 391 10.41 -16.55 -12.01
C THR A 391 10.94 -17.28 -13.25
N THR A 392 10.29 -17.10 -14.39
CA THR A 392 10.73 -17.69 -15.66
C THR A 392 12.07 -17.11 -16.10
N LEU A 393 12.23 -15.79 -15.99
CA LEU A 393 13.49 -15.11 -16.35
C LEU A 393 14.69 -15.59 -15.51
N ALA A 394 14.48 -15.90 -14.23
CA ALA A 394 15.54 -16.42 -13.38
C ALA A 394 15.99 -17.83 -13.75
N LYS A 395 15.10 -18.67 -14.31
CA LYS A 395 15.49 -19.99 -14.85
C LYS A 395 16.41 -19.86 -16.06
N GLU A 396 16.23 -18.81 -16.86
CA GLU A 396 17.02 -18.53 -18.06
C GLU A 396 18.39 -17.90 -17.74
N ARG A 397 18.54 -17.25 -16.57
CA ARG A 397 19.74 -16.52 -16.16
C ARG A 397 20.41 -17.15 -14.94
N LYS A 398 21.59 -17.74 -15.15
CA LYS A 398 22.40 -18.35 -14.07
C LYS A 398 22.83 -17.38 -12.97
N ASP A 399 22.91 -16.09 -13.28
CA ASP A 399 23.35 -15.05 -12.34
C ASP A 399 22.20 -14.42 -11.53
N LEU A 400 20.95 -14.82 -11.80
CA LEU A 400 19.76 -14.29 -11.15
C LEU A 400 19.11 -15.34 -10.24
N VAL A 401 19.07 -15.06 -8.94
CA VAL A 401 18.31 -15.84 -7.98
C VAL A 401 17.00 -15.11 -7.68
N HIS A 402 15.87 -15.73 -8.06
CA HIS A 402 14.54 -15.23 -7.75
C HIS A 402 13.98 -15.93 -6.51
N ARG A 403 13.36 -15.17 -5.60
CA ARG A 403 12.79 -15.68 -4.35
C ARG A 403 11.28 -15.42 -4.34
N ILE A 404 10.52 -16.51 -4.29
CA ILE A 404 9.06 -16.47 -4.14
C ILE A 404 8.75 -16.48 -2.65
N LEU A 405 7.98 -15.52 -2.15
CA LEU A 405 7.75 -15.36 -0.71
C LEU A 405 6.66 -16.29 -0.15
N LEU A 406 5.69 -16.71 -0.96
CA LEU A 406 4.68 -17.70 -0.59
C LEU A 406 4.63 -18.83 -1.61
N ASN A 407 4.81 -20.07 -1.13
CA ASN A 407 4.46 -21.24 -1.91
C ASN A 407 2.97 -21.57 -1.72
N ARG A 408 2.44 -22.52 -2.51
CA ARG A 408 1.02 -22.89 -2.47
C ARG A 408 0.52 -23.28 -1.08
N HIS A 409 1.30 -24.04 -0.32
CA HIS A 409 0.88 -24.48 1.01
C HIS A 409 0.86 -23.34 2.03
N GLU A 410 1.86 -22.46 1.98
CA GLU A 410 1.92 -21.26 2.84
C GLU A 410 0.81 -20.27 2.48
N ASP A 411 0.39 -20.23 1.22
CA ASP A 411 -0.76 -19.45 0.74
C ASP A 411 -2.07 -20.04 1.29
N GLU A 412 -2.28 -21.35 1.20
CA GLU A 412 -3.44 -22.03 1.79
C GLU A 412 -3.54 -21.78 3.31
N GLU A 413 -2.42 -21.74 4.04
CA GLU A 413 -2.40 -21.35 5.47
C GLU A 413 -2.81 -19.88 5.69
N MET A 414 -2.41 -18.98 4.80
CA MET A 414 -2.74 -17.56 4.85
C MET A 414 -4.22 -17.30 4.56
N GLU A 415 -4.78 -18.00 3.55
CA GLU A 415 -6.21 -17.95 3.24
C GLU A 415 -7.05 -18.46 4.40
N LYS A 416 -6.65 -19.59 4.99
CA LYS A 416 -7.30 -20.14 6.18
C LYS A 416 -7.28 -19.15 7.35
N PHE A 417 -6.14 -18.51 7.61
CA PHE A 417 -6.05 -17.49 8.65
C PHE A 417 -6.93 -16.27 8.36
N ARG A 418 -7.02 -15.85 7.09
CA ARG A 418 -7.91 -14.77 6.67
C ARG A 418 -9.37 -15.11 6.94
N GLU A 419 -9.81 -16.30 6.56
CA GLU A 419 -11.19 -16.73 6.71
C GLU A 419 -11.56 -17.00 8.18
N GLU A 420 -10.78 -17.81 8.89
CA GLU A 420 -11.13 -18.29 10.23
C GLU A 420 -10.81 -17.31 11.37
N VAL A 421 -10.02 -16.26 11.10
CA VAL A 421 -9.59 -15.29 12.12
C VAL A 421 -9.94 -13.86 11.73
N ILE A 422 -9.54 -13.41 10.55
CA ILE A 422 -9.73 -12.01 10.16
C ILE A 422 -11.19 -11.73 9.82
N TYR A 423 -11.81 -12.51 8.93
CA TYR A 423 -13.18 -12.24 8.50
C TYR A 423 -14.21 -12.46 9.60
N GLU A 424 -14.04 -13.47 10.46
CA GLU A 424 -14.87 -13.66 11.66
C GLU A 424 -14.83 -12.44 12.60
N GLU A 425 -13.64 -11.86 12.82
CA GLU A 425 -13.52 -10.62 13.59
C GLU A 425 -14.16 -9.43 12.86
N VAL A 426 -13.89 -9.28 11.55
CA VAL A 426 -14.48 -8.19 10.76
C VAL A 426 -16.00 -8.25 10.84
N GLY A 427 -16.62 -9.42 10.68
CA GLY A 427 -18.07 -9.59 10.78
C GLY A 427 -18.64 -9.29 12.18
N SER A 428 -17.93 -9.68 13.24
CA SER A 428 -18.41 -9.50 14.63
C SER A 428 -18.06 -8.16 15.27
N SER A 429 -17.11 -7.41 14.70
CA SER A 429 -16.59 -6.15 15.28
C SER A 429 -17.54 -4.96 15.18
N TRP A 430 -18.67 -5.08 14.47
CA TRP A 430 -19.61 -3.99 14.24
C TRP A 430 -20.60 -3.86 15.41
N ASN A 431 -20.23 -3.12 16.47
CA ASN A 431 -21.19 -2.61 17.45
C ASN A 431 -22.14 -1.60 16.76
N MET A 432 -23.21 -2.10 16.15
CA MET A 432 -24.02 -1.37 15.17
C MET A 432 -24.58 -0.06 15.72
N GLU A 433 -25.15 -0.06 16.93
CA GLU A 433 -25.86 1.12 17.46
C GLU A 433 -24.92 2.32 17.66
N GLU A 434 -23.85 2.15 18.46
CA GLU A 434 -22.90 3.24 18.74
C GLU A 434 -22.16 3.70 17.46
N LYS A 435 -21.74 2.76 16.61
CA LYS A 435 -20.97 3.08 15.40
C LYS A 435 -21.82 3.77 14.35
N MET A 436 -23.07 3.33 14.17
CA MET A 436 -23.99 3.95 13.22
C MET A 436 -24.31 5.37 13.62
N ASP A 437 -24.56 5.64 14.90
CA ASP A 437 -24.90 6.99 15.35
C ASP A 437 -23.71 7.95 15.20
N ARG A 438 -22.50 7.50 15.56
CA ARG A 438 -21.27 8.27 15.31
C ARG A 438 -21.05 8.53 13.82
N TRP A 439 -21.27 7.51 12.98
CA TRP A 439 -21.13 7.63 11.53
C TRP A 439 -22.13 8.62 10.94
N ARG A 440 -23.42 8.51 11.31
CA ARG A 440 -24.49 9.42 10.84
C ARG A 440 -24.19 10.86 11.23
N ALA A 441 -23.90 11.12 12.50
CA ALA A 441 -23.58 12.46 12.98
C ALA A 441 -22.37 13.06 12.24
N TYR A 442 -21.36 12.23 11.95
CA TYR A 442 -20.20 12.67 11.18
C TYR A 442 -20.49 12.93 9.70
N LEU A 443 -21.33 12.08 9.09
CA LEU A 443 -21.78 12.24 7.71
C LEU A 443 -22.60 13.53 7.57
N GLU A 444 -23.52 13.81 8.49
CA GLU A 444 -24.30 15.05 8.56
C GLU A 444 -23.38 16.27 8.68
N ARG A 445 -22.38 16.22 9.58
CA ARG A 445 -21.39 17.31 9.71
C ARG A 445 -20.61 17.57 8.42
N CYS A 446 -20.24 16.51 7.70
CA CYS A 446 -19.58 16.66 6.39
C CYS A 446 -20.52 17.27 5.35
N TYR A 447 -21.79 16.87 5.35
CA TYR A 447 -22.82 17.42 4.47
C TYR A 447 -23.03 18.92 4.73
N GLU A 448 -23.26 19.30 5.98
CA GLU A 448 -23.41 20.71 6.40
C GLU A 448 -22.20 21.56 6.03
N ALA A 449 -20.99 21.08 6.28
CA ALA A 449 -19.76 21.79 5.94
C ALA A 449 -19.59 22.02 4.42
N ASN A 450 -20.16 21.14 3.60
CA ASN A 450 -20.13 21.26 2.14
C ASN A 450 -21.26 22.11 1.56
N GLN A 451 -22.27 22.53 2.35
CA GLN A 451 -23.36 23.39 1.85
C GLN A 451 -22.90 24.78 1.38
N LEU A 452 -21.70 25.20 1.80
CA LEU A 452 -21.07 26.44 1.35
C LEU A 452 -20.44 26.33 -0.05
N LEU A 453 -20.39 25.13 -0.64
CA LEU A 453 -19.87 24.93 -1.98
C LEU A 453 -20.92 25.33 -3.03
N ASP A 454 -20.53 26.20 -3.95
CA ASP A 454 -21.36 26.56 -5.11
C ASP A 454 -21.22 25.48 -6.20
N GLU A 455 -22.31 24.73 -6.46
CA GLU A 455 -22.31 23.66 -7.46
C GLU A 455 -22.07 24.17 -8.89
N ASP A 456 -22.49 25.39 -9.22
CA ASP A 456 -22.26 25.98 -10.53
C ASP A 456 -20.77 26.30 -10.71
N GLU A 457 -20.13 26.88 -9.69
CA GLU A 457 -18.68 27.11 -9.70
C GLU A 457 -17.88 25.81 -9.82
N LEU A 458 -18.29 24.75 -9.10
CA LEU A 458 -17.65 23.44 -9.18
C LEU A 458 -17.82 22.83 -10.58
N SER A 459 -19.01 22.94 -11.16
CA SER A 459 -19.30 22.45 -12.52
C SER A 459 -18.47 23.16 -13.58
N ILE A 460 -18.29 24.48 -13.46
CA ILE A 460 -17.42 25.27 -14.33
C ILE A 460 -15.97 24.80 -14.21
N ALA A 461 -15.46 24.65 -12.98
CA ALA A 461 -14.08 24.20 -12.76
C ALA A 461 -13.82 22.78 -13.32
N LEU A 462 -14.78 21.87 -13.18
CA LEU A 462 -14.70 20.53 -13.75
C LEU A 462 -14.70 20.56 -15.29
N TYR A 463 -15.56 21.39 -15.89
CA TYR A 463 -15.60 21.57 -17.34
C TYR A 463 -14.28 22.11 -17.89
N GLU A 464 -13.69 23.12 -17.26
CA GLU A 464 -12.38 23.66 -17.65
C GLU A 464 -11.27 22.61 -17.59
N LEU A 465 -11.26 21.78 -16.54
CA LEU A 465 -10.30 20.68 -16.40
C LEU A 465 -10.45 19.63 -17.51
N ASP A 466 -11.68 19.27 -17.86
CA ASP A 466 -11.96 18.34 -18.96
C ASP A 466 -11.44 18.89 -20.30
N GLN A 467 -11.64 20.18 -20.58
CA GLN A 467 -11.10 20.81 -21.78
C GLN A 467 -9.56 20.78 -21.82
N VAL A 468 -8.90 21.04 -20.68
CA VAL A 468 -7.43 20.95 -20.56
C VAL A 468 -6.94 19.52 -20.76
N GLU A 469 -7.62 18.54 -20.19
CA GLU A 469 -7.27 17.13 -20.36
C GLU A 469 -7.45 16.67 -21.80
N LEU A 470 -8.55 17.05 -22.46
CA LEU A 470 -8.81 16.77 -23.86
C LEU A 470 -7.72 17.38 -24.76
N ALA A 471 -7.36 18.65 -24.54
CA ALA A 471 -6.28 19.29 -25.28
C ALA A 471 -4.93 18.58 -25.09
N ARG A 472 -4.62 18.14 -23.86
CA ARG A 472 -3.41 17.36 -23.55
C ARG A 472 -3.41 15.99 -24.25
N LYS A 473 -4.56 15.31 -24.27
CA LYS A 473 -4.73 14.01 -24.94
C LYS A 473 -4.51 14.15 -26.44
N ASN A 474 -5.13 15.14 -27.06
CA ASN A 474 -4.96 15.45 -28.48
C ASN A 474 -3.49 15.74 -28.82
N LYS A 475 -2.82 16.59 -28.02
CA LYS A 475 -1.38 16.89 -28.22
C LYS A 475 -0.49 15.65 -28.13
N ASN A 476 -0.76 14.77 -27.17
CA ASN A 476 0.01 13.53 -27.00
C ASN A 476 -0.24 12.56 -28.16
N GLN A 477 -1.49 12.46 -28.64
CA GLN A 477 -1.85 11.63 -29.79
C GLN A 477 -1.14 12.13 -31.05
N SER A 478 -1.22 13.43 -31.35
CA SER A 478 -0.51 14.02 -32.50
C SER A 478 1.01 13.81 -32.43
N TYR A 479 1.61 13.87 -31.23
CA TYR A 479 3.04 13.57 -31.07
C TYR A 479 3.40 12.12 -31.42
N VAL A 480 2.56 11.15 -31.02
CA VAL A 480 2.77 9.74 -31.36
C VAL A 480 2.57 9.52 -32.86
N GLU A 481 1.51 10.09 -33.45
CA GLU A 481 1.24 10.03 -34.89
C GLU A 481 2.40 10.60 -35.72
N GLN A 482 2.92 11.76 -35.34
CA GLN A 482 4.07 12.39 -35.99
C GLN A 482 5.32 11.48 -35.95
N ASN A 483 5.61 10.86 -34.80
CA ASN A 483 6.72 9.91 -34.68
C ASN A 483 6.54 8.68 -35.59
N ARG A 484 5.29 8.23 -35.80
CA ARG A 484 4.99 7.10 -36.69
C ARG A 484 5.15 7.49 -38.16
N ILE A 485 4.75 8.70 -38.55
CA ILE A 485 5.00 9.25 -39.89
C ILE A 485 6.51 9.38 -40.14
N GLU A 486 7.25 9.98 -39.22
CA GLU A 486 8.71 10.12 -39.35
C GLU A 486 9.44 8.77 -39.44
N LEU A 487 8.93 7.74 -38.75
CA LEU A 487 9.44 6.39 -38.88
C LEU A 487 9.21 5.84 -40.30
N ALA A 488 8.02 6.02 -40.86
CA ALA A 488 7.66 5.53 -42.19
C ALA A 488 8.42 6.27 -43.31
N GLU A 489 8.58 7.59 -43.19
CA GLU A 489 9.19 8.43 -44.22
C GLU A 489 10.71 8.51 -44.15
N LYS A 490 11.28 8.56 -42.92
CA LYS A 490 12.69 8.94 -42.68
C LYS A 490 13.48 7.89 -41.90
N GLY A 491 12.86 6.78 -41.49
CA GLY A 491 13.49 5.74 -40.69
C GLY A 491 13.95 6.20 -39.29
N ARG A 492 13.49 7.38 -38.84
CA ARG A 492 13.94 8.04 -37.62
C ARG A 492 13.22 7.45 -36.40
N GLN A 493 13.94 7.27 -35.29
CA GLN A 493 13.38 6.61 -34.10
C GLN A 493 12.78 7.63 -33.13
N GLY A 494 11.45 7.55 -32.94
CA GLY A 494 10.69 8.25 -31.90
C GLY A 494 9.86 7.28 -31.04
N ALA A 495 9.10 7.80 -30.08
CA ALA A 495 8.20 6.98 -29.26
C ALA A 495 6.93 6.63 -30.06
N LEU A 496 6.74 5.34 -30.37
CA LEU A 496 5.62 4.83 -31.19
C LEU A 496 4.36 4.51 -30.39
N LEU A 497 4.50 4.51 -29.06
CA LEU A 497 3.43 4.21 -28.12
C LEU A 497 3.25 5.41 -27.17
N PRO A 498 2.01 5.71 -26.76
CA PRO A 498 1.72 6.74 -25.78
C PRO A 498 2.51 6.57 -24.47
N LYS A 499 2.84 7.69 -23.82
CA LYS A 499 3.60 7.69 -22.55
C LYS A 499 2.90 6.87 -21.46
N GLN A 500 1.57 6.88 -21.43
CA GLN A 500 0.74 6.19 -20.45
C GLN A 500 0.37 4.74 -20.84
N PHE A 501 0.84 4.25 -21.99
CA PHE A 501 0.47 2.93 -22.50
C PHE A 501 0.83 1.81 -21.51
N ALA A 502 1.96 1.92 -20.81
CA ALA A 502 2.33 0.94 -19.79
C ALA A 502 1.31 0.85 -18.63
N THR A 503 0.74 1.99 -18.21
CA THR A 503 -0.32 2.01 -17.19
C THR A 503 -1.57 1.32 -17.70
N LYS A 504 -1.95 1.54 -18.97
CA LYS A 504 -3.09 0.84 -19.59
C LYS A 504 -2.87 -0.67 -19.64
N LEU A 505 -1.65 -1.14 -19.93
CA LEU A 505 -1.32 -2.56 -19.87
C LEU A 505 -1.47 -3.12 -18.44
N CYS A 506 -0.98 -2.38 -17.44
CA CYS A 506 -1.13 -2.78 -16.03
C CYS A 506 -2.60 -2.95 -15.63
N VAL A 507 -3.45 -1.98 -16.00
CA VAL A 507 -4.89 -2.01 -15.71
C VAL A 507 -5.57 -3.15 -16.46
N ARG A 508 -5.38 -3.25 -17.78
CA ARG A 508 -6.04 -4.25 -18.63
C ARG A 508 -5.75 -5.69 -18.21
N TYR A 509 -4.50 -5.97 -17.82
CA TYR A 509 -4.04 -7.32 -17.50
C TYR A 509 -3.89 -7.57 -15.99
N SER A 510 -4.29 -6.61 -15.15
CA SER A 510 -4.14 -6.69 -13.69
C SER A 510 -2.73 -7.08 -13.24
N VAL A 511 -1.72 -6.50 -13.90
CA VAL A 511 -0.30 -6.80 -13.64
C VAL A 511 0.44 -5.60 -13.07
N ALA A 512 1.39 -5.87 -12.17
CA ALA A 512 2.27 -4.84 -11.65
C ALA A 512 3.16 -4.23 -12.76
N PRO A 513 3.50 -2.93 -12.66
CA PRO A 513 4.48 -2.33 -13.55
C PRO A 513 5.83 -3.01 -13.37
N GLY A 514 6.44 -3.43 -14.48
CA GLY A 514 7.69 -4.19 -14.40
C GLY A 514 8.13 -4.82 -15.71
N ILE A 515 8.93 -5.87 -15.60
CA ILE A 515 9.59 -6.50 -16.74
C ILE A 515 8.59 -7.04 -17.77
N PHE A 516 7.46 -7.58 -17.31
CA PHE A 516 6.40 -8.09 -18.16
C PHE A 516 5.84 -7.00 -19.07
N THR A 517 5.35 -5.90 -18.48
CA THR A 517 4.83 -4.75 -19.26
C THR A 517 5.90 -4.10 -20.15
N SER A 518 7.16 -4.10 -19.73
CA SER A 518 8.29 -3.58 -20.52
C SER A 518 8.59 -4.46 -21.73
N ASP A 519 8.58 -5.78 -21.54
CA ASP A 519 8.78 -6.76 -22.60
C ASP A 519 7.59 -6.73 -23.58
N LEU A 520 6.37 -6.67 -23.07
CA LEU A 520 5.15 -6.53 -23.89
C LEU A 520 5.22 -5.26 -24.78
N ARG A 521 5.51 -4.11 -24.17
CA ARG A 521 5.70 -2.83 -24.90
C ARG A 521 6.79 -2.93 -25.97
N ARG A 522 7.88 -3.63 -25.69
CA ARG A 522 8.99 -3.83 -26.64
C ARG A 522 8.56 -4.66 -27.85
N ALA A 523 7.79 -5.72 -27.63
CA ALA A 523 7.25 -6.55 -28.70
C ALA A 523 6.23 -5.78 -29.56
N VAL A 524 5.30 -5.06 -28.94
CA VAL A 524 4.33 -4.19 -29.65
C VAL A 524 5.08 -3.16 -30.52
N ALA A 525 6.08 -2.47 -29.95
CA ALA A 525 6.89 -1.53 -30.71
C ALA A 525 7.65 -2.17 -31.88
N ARG A 526 8.09 -3.43 -31.75
CA ARG A 526 8.68 -4.19 -32.87
C ARG A 526 7.64 -4.53 -33.93
N HIS A 527 6.45 -4.94 -33.53
CA HIS A 527 5.37 -5.31 -34.45
C HIS A 527 4.84 -4.11 -35.24
N LEU A 528 4.79 -2.92 -34.63
CA LEU A 528 4.57 -1.65 -35.33
C LEU A 528 5.67 -1.38 -36.37
N LYS A 529 6.95 -1.53 -35.98
CA LYS A 529 8.09 -1.31 -36.89
C LYS A 529 8.15 -2.32 -38.04
N SER A 530 7.69 -3.56 -37.84
CA SER A 530 7.70 -4.60 -38.86
C SER A 530 6.43 -4.64 -39.71
N GLY A 531 5.47 -3.74 -39.48
CA GLY A 531 4.18 -3.72 -40.20
C GLY A 531 3.20 -4.83 -39.81
N LYS A 532 3.47 -5.58 -38.72
CA LYS A 532 2.50 -6.57 -38.19
C LYS A 532 1.30 -5.89 -37.51
N ILE A 533 1.52 -4.69 -36.99
CA ILE A 533 0.47 -3.78 -36.51
C ILE A 533 0.53 -2.55 -37.42
N PRO A 534 -0.59 -2.10 -38.01
CA PRO A 534 -0.62 -0.87 -38.80
C PRO A 534 -0.12 0.33 -37.98
N LEU A 535 0.68 1.22 -38.59
CA LEU A 535 1.11 2.45 -37.90
C LEU A 535 -0.06 3.41 -37.63
N THR A 536 -1.17 3.28 -38.34
CA THR A 536 -2.40 4.02 -38.09
C THR A 536 -3.22 3.46 -36.92
N ALA A 537 -2.82 2.30 -36.37
CA ALA A 537 -3.61 1.64 -35.35
C ALA A 537 -3.75 2.50 -34.09
N ASP A 538 -4.98 2.71 -33.64
CA ASP A 538 -5.24 3.43 -32.41
C ASP A 538 -4.90 2.57 -31.16
N GLU A 539 -5.09 3.13 -29.97
CA GLU A 539 -4.76 2.40 -28.75
C GLU A 539 -5.64 1.17 -28.53
N ASP A 540 -6.92 1.23 -28.88
CA ASP A 540 -7.87 0.14 -28.64
C ASP A 540 -7.63 -1.02 -29.62
N GLU A 541 -7.30 -0.71 -30.88
CA GLU A 541 -6.85 -1.68 -31.88
C GLU A 541 -5.54 -2.36 -31.46
N ILE A 542 -4.59 -1.60 -30.89
CA ILE A 542 -3.36 -2.18 -30.34
C ILE A 542 -3.67 -3.10 -29.16
N MET A 543 -4.59 -2.72 -28.26
CA MET A 543 -4.96 -3.56 -27.12
C MET A 543 -5.68 -4.83 -27.58
N ALA A 544 -6.62 -4.74 -28.52
CA ALA A 544 -7.28 -5.89 -29.13
C ALA A 544 -6.28 -6.81 -29.84
N TYR A 545 -5.26 -6.25 -30.52
CA TYR A 545 -4.17 -7.03 -31.09
C TYR A 545 -3.42 -7.83 -30.01
N ILE A 546 -3.09 -7.20 -28.88
CA ILE A 546 -2.39 -7.90 -27.78
C ILE A 546 -3.26 -9.02 -27.21
N ASP A 547 -4.56 -8.76 -27.01
CA ASP A 547 -5.52 -9.75 -26.51
C ASP A 547 -5.60 -10.96 -27.45
N ASN A 548 -5.69 -10.72 -28.76
CA ASN A 548 -5.74 -11.77 -29.78
C ASN A 548 -4.41 -12.53 -29.94
N TYR A 549 -3.27 -11.85 -29.84
CA TYR A 549 -1.95 -12.49 -29.93
C TYR A 549 -1.62 -13.35 -28.71
N GLY A 550 -2.18 -12.97 -27.56
CA GLY A 550 -1.83 -13.50 -26.26
C GLY A 550 -0.75 -12.64 -25.59
N PRO A 551 -1.05 -11.96 -24.47
CA PRO A 551 -0.11 -11.05 -23.82
C PRO A 551 1.16 -11.76 -23.33
N GLU A 552 1.07 -13.01 -22.87
CA GLU A 552 2.24 -13.79 -22.46
C GLU A 552 3.18 -14.13 -23.62
N ALA A 553 2.62 -14.54 -24.76
CA ALA A 553 3.38 -14.87 -25.96
C ALA A 553 4.12 -13.62 -26.48
N LEU A 554 3.42 -12.49 -26.53
CA LEU A 554 3.98 -11.23 -26.99
C LEU A 554 5.06 -10.72 -26.01
N ALA A 555 4.84 -10.82 -24.69
CA ALA A 555 5.86 -10.52 -23.70
C ALA A 555 7.08 -11.45 -23.81
N HIS A 556 6.89 -12.73 -24.14
CA HIS A 556 8.00 -13.66 -24.37
C HIS A 556 8.86 -13.27 -25.60
N GLU A 557 8.24 -12.81 -26.69
CA GLU A 557 8.99 -12.24 -27.81
C GLU A 557 9.75 -10.98 -27.41
N GLY A 558 9.09 -10.08 -26.68
CA GLY A 558 9.72 -8.89 -26.12
C GLY A 558 10.94 -9.21 -25.27
N ARG A 559 10.84 -10.25 -24.45
CA ARG A 559 11.95 -10.77 -23.64
C ARG A 559 13.10 -11.26 -24.50
N LYS A 560 12.84 -12.06 -25.53
CA LYS A 560 13.87 -12.54 -26.47
C LYS A 560 14.64 -11.36 -27.08
N LEU A 561 13.95 -10.30 -27.48
CA LEU A 561 14.57 -9.08 -28.00
C LEU A 561 15.44 -8.37 -26.96
N ARG A 562 14.96 -8.26 -25.73
CA ARG A 562 15.71 -7.61 -24.65
C ARG A 562 16.98 -8.39 -24.31
N LEU A 563 16.92 -9.72 -24.34
CA LEU A 563 18.08 -10.58 -24.05
C LEU A 563 19.04 -10.67 -25.25
N SER A 564 18.54 -10.70 -26.48
CA SER A 564 19.37 -10.75 -27.69
C SER A 564 20.17 -9.46 -27.92
N ILE A 565 19.70 -8.32 -27.41
CA ILE A 565 20.42 -7.03 -27.47
C ILE A 565 21.61 -6.97 -26.48
N ARG A 566 21.79 -7.99 -25.61
CA ARG A 566 22.90 -8.04 -24.63
C ARG A 566 24.12 -8.85 -25.07
N ASN A 567 24.16 -9.33 -26.32
CA ASN A 567 25.32 -10.01 -26.90
C ASN A 567 26.06 -9.10 -27.86
#